data_AF-A0A9P0CKX5-F1
#
_entry.id   AF-A0A9P0CKX5-F1
#
_cell.length_a   1.000
_cell.length_b   1.000
_cell.length_c   1.000
_cell.angle_alpha   90.00
_cell.angle_beta   90.00
_cell.angle_gamma   90.00
#
_symmetry.space_group_name_H-M   'P 1'
#
loop_
_entity.id
_entity.type
_entity.pdbx_description
1 polymer ?
#
loop_
_entity_poly.entity_id
_entity_poly.type
_entity_poly.pdbx_seq_one_letter_code
_entity_poly.pdbx_strand_id
1 'polypeptide(L)'
;MLEIFEMLRNCIRKSLIDIKSEINFTKDELKLLSSTILALQPVKAAVEQLCCEDVNLFISDITLKFMIDVLTSQKTVLSIELKEALLDRIKDRRTIYSDVLQYLHNPFPEESSGEDYGVFNKTS
;
A
#
# COMPACT_ATOMS: atom_id res chain seq x y z
N MET A 1 -10.74 6.32 -9.98
CA MET A 1 -12.21 6.34 -9.81
C MET A 1 -12.62 6.88 -8.43
N LEU A 2 -12.14 6.31 -7.32
CA LEU A 2 -12.50 6.79 -5.96
C LEU A 2 -12.00 8.21 -5.69
N GLU A 3 -10.77 8.55 -6.10
CA GLU A 3 -10.23 9.92 -6.03
C GLU A 3 -11.12 10.95 -6.76
N ILE A 4 -11.60 10.58 -7.96
CA ILE A 4 -12.49 11.42 -8.77
C ILE A 4 -13.83 11.62 -8.07
N PHE A 5 -14.39 10.55 -7.49
CA PHE A 5 -15.62 10.66 -6.70
C PHE A 5 -15.41 11.60 -5.50
N GLU A 6 -14.31 11.46 -4.77
CA GLU A 6 -14.01 12.31 -3.60
C GLU A 6 -13.89 13.79 -4.00
N MET A 7 -13.30 14.10 -5.15
CA MET A 7 -13.27 15.45 -5.71
C MET A 7 -14.67 15.98 -6.06
N LEU A 8 -15.51 15.13 -6.66
CA LEU A 8 -16.87 15.50 -7.10
C LEU A 8 -17.92 15.41 -5.99
N ARG A 9 -17.58 14.86 -4.82
CA ARG A 9 -18.50 14.55 -3.71
C ARG A 9 -19.45 15.70 -3.39
N ASN A 10 -18.92 16.91 -3.30
CA ASN A 10 -19.72 18.08 -2.94
C ASN A 10 -20.70 18.48 -4.05
N CYS A 11 -20.30 18.34 -5.31
CA CYS A 11 -21.18 18.58 -6.45
C CYS A 11 -22.29 17.54 -6.50
N ILE A 12 -21.95 16.25 -6.36
CA ILE A 12 -22.91 15.14 -6.31
C ILE A 12 -23.92 15.37 -5.17
N ARG A 13 -23.44 15.71 -3.97
CA ARG A 13 -24.31 15.97 -2.81
C ARG A 13 -25.27 17.14 -3.06
N LYS A 14 -24.81 18.23 -3.67
CA LYS A 14 -25.66 19.37 -4.01
C LYS A 14 -26.70 18.98 -5.07
N SER A 15 -26.29 18.28 -6.12
CA SER A 15 -27.20 17.81 -7.16
C SER A 15 -28.27 16.87 -6.61
N LEU A 16 -27.93 15.99 -5.66
CA LEU A 16 -28.91 15.13 -4.97
C LEU A 16 -29.94 15.94 -4.17
N ILE A 17 -29.50 17.04 -3.52
CA ILE A 17 -30.39 17.97 -2.82
C ILE A 17 -31.31 18.70 -3.82
N ASP A 18 -30.74 19.18 -4.94
CA ASP A 18 -31.49 19.93 -5.96
C ASP A 18 -32.64 19.10 -6.57
N ILE A 19 -32.41 17.81 -6.81
CA ILE A 19 -33.44 16.89 -7.31
C ILE A 19 -34.32 16.27 -6.22
N LYS A 20 -34.13 16.66 -4.95
CA LYS A 20 -34.84 16.13 -3.77
C LYS A 20 -34.74 14.60 -3.66
N SER A 21 -33.57 14.04 -3.98
CA SER A 21 -33.32 12.61 -3.82
C SER A 21 -33.30 12.23 -2.34
N GLU A 22 -33.81 11.04 -2.02
CA GLU A 22 -33.70 10.47 -0.67
C GLU A 22 -32.29 9.93 -0.36
N ILE A 23 -31.44 9.79 -1.39
CA ILE A 23 -30.08 9.28 -1.26
C ILE A 23 -29.24 10.28 -0.45
N ASN A 24 -28.72 9.82 0.68
CA ASN A 24 -27.84 10.60 1.55
C ASN A 24 -26.63 9.76 1.94
N PHE A 25 -25.43 10.28 1.69
CA PHE A 25 -24.19 9.67 2.18
C PHE A 25 -24.05 9.92 3.66
N THR A 26 -23.92 8.84 4.43
CA THR A 26 -23.63 8.92 5.86
C THR A 26 -22.18 9.36 6.07
N LYS A 27 -21.90 9.93 7.25
CA LYS A 27 -20.54 10.33 7.62
C LYS A 27 -19.59 9.14 7.66
N ASP A 28 -20.10 7.97 8.07
CA ASP A 28 -19.30 6.76 8.19
C ASP A 28 -18.92 6.18 6.82
N GLU A 29 -19.85 6.17 5.86
CA GLU A 29 -19.56 5.78 4.47
C GLU A 29 -18.49 6.68 3.84
N LEU A 30 -18.58 7.99 4.07
CA LEU A 30 -17.58 8.94 3.56
C LEU A 30 -16.22 8.74 4.22
N LYS A 31 -16.19 8.48 5.53
CA LYS A 31 -14.96 8.20 6.27
C LYS A 31 -14.31 6.90 5.79
N LEU A 32 -15.12 5.86 5.56
CA LEU A 32 -14.66 4.59 5.00
C LEU A 32 -14.05 4.80 3.62
N LEU A 33 -14.71 5.57 2.75
CA LEU A 33 -14.20 5.90 1.42
C LEU A 33 -12.85 6.63 1.49
N SER A 34 -12.73 7.67 2.33
CA SER A 34 -11.46 8.38 2.51
C SER A 34 -10.35 7.46 3.02
N SER A 35 -10.66 6.58 3.99
CA SER A 35 -9.68 5.59 4.47
C SER A 35 -9.25 4.59 3.38
N THR A 36 -10.18 4.22 2.49
CA THR A 36 -9.91 3.34 1.35
C THR A 36 -8.97 4.00 0.35
N ILE A 37 -9.20 5.28 0.02
CA ILE A 37 -8.33 6.05 -0.88
C ILE A 37 -6.91 6.13 -0.29
N LEU A 38 -6.78 6.44 1.00
CA LEU A 38 -5.48 6.54 1.66
C LEU A 38 -4.73 5.20 1.66
N ALA A 39 -5.42 4.10 1.96
CA ALA A 39 -4.81 2.75 1.94
C ALA A 39 -4.35 2.33 0.54
N LEU A 40 -5.08 2.70 -0.51
CA LEU A 40 -4.73 2.34 -1.88
C LEU A 40 -3.64 3.23 -2.49
N GLN A 41 -3.41 4.43 -1.95
CA GLN A 41 -2.39 5.36 -2.46
C GLN A 41 -0.97 4.75 -2.51
N PRO A 42 -0.41 4.16 -1.43
CA PRO A 42 0.91 3.53 -1.50
C PRO A 42 0.95 2.33 -2.45
N VAL A 43 -0.15 1.58 -2.58
CA VAL A 43 -0.25 0.45 -3.51
C VAL A 43 -0.17 0.92 -4.95
N LYS A 44 -0.89 1.99 -5.30
CA LYS A 44 -0.81 2.61 -6.62
C LYS A 44 0.62 3.06 -6.94
N ALA A 45 1.24 3.82 -6.04
CA ALA A 45 2.61 4.31 -6.22
C ALA A 45 3.62 3.15 -6.41
N ALA A 46 3.47 2.08 -5.63
CA ALA A 46 4.31 0.89 -5.76
C ALA A 46 4.10 0.18 -7.10
N VAL A 47 2.87 0.01 -7.54
CA VAL A 47 2.56 -0.61 -8.85
C VAL A 47 3.09 0.24 -10.00
N GLU A 48 2.89 1.55 -9.95
CA GLU A 48 3.43 2.48 -10.96
C GLU A 48 4.96 2.36 -11.05
N GLN A 49 5.63 2.37 -9.89
CA GLN A 49 7.08 2.20 -9.86
C GLN A 49 7.51 0.82 -10.35
N LEU A 50 6.84 -0.26 -9.97
CA LEU A 50 7.19 -1.64 -10.39
C LEU A 50 6.97 -1.91 -11.88
N CYS A 51 6.07 -1.17 -12.51
CA CYS A 51 5.77 -1.29 -13.94
C CYS A 51 6.69 -0.45 -14.83
N CYS A 52 7.64 0.32 -14.26
CA CYS A 52 8.63 1.06 -15.03
C CYS A 52 9.65 0.11 -15.69
N GLU A 53 10.12 0.48 -16.89
CA GLU A 53 11.04 -0.36 -17.69
C GLU A 53 12.39 -0.58 -17.00
N ASP A 54 12.90 0.42 -16.27
CA ASP A 54 14.23 0.39 -15.63
C ASP A 54 14.24 -0.29 -14.25
N VAL A 55 13.16 -0.97 -13.86
CA VAL A 55 13.04 -1.56 -12.53
C VAL A 55 13.79 -2.88 -12.47
N ASN A 56 14.81 -2.91 -11.62
CA ASN A 56 15.49 -4.15 -11.26
C ASN A 56 14.92 -4.75 -9.96
N LEU A 57 15.35 -5.97 -9.63
CA LEU A 57 14.88 -6.71 -8.47
C LEU A 57 15.19 -5.99 -7.14
N PHE A 58 16.29 -5.24 -7.05
CA PHE A 58 16.64 -4.46 -5.85
C PHE A 58 15.70 -3.25 -5.66
N ILE A 59 15.44 -2.49 -6.73
CA ILE A 59 14.47 -1.38 -6.72
C ILE A 59 13.07 -1.90 -6.40
N SER A 60 12.71 -3.07 -6.92
CA SER A 60 11.44 -3.72 -6.62
C SER A 60 11.28 -3.98 -5.12
N ASP A 61 12.35 -4.48 -4.48
CA ASP A 61 12.33 -4.79 -3.05
C ASP A 61 12.18 -3.54 -2.18
N ILE A 62 12.92 -2.48 -2.49
CA ILE A 62 12.78 -1.18 -1.85
C ILE A 62 11.37 -0.63 -2.02
N THR A 63 10.81 -0.77 -3.22
CA THR A 63 9.46 -0.27 -3.55
C THR A 63 8.39 -1.01 -2.73
N LEU A 64 8.50 -2.33 -2.61
CA LEU A 64 7.60 -3.14 -1.78
C LEU A 64 7.74 -2.79 -0.30
N LYS A 65 8.97 -2.60 0.20
CA LYS A 65 9.22 -2.16 1.59
C LYS A 65 8.58 -0.79 1.85
N PHE A 66 8.78 0.17 0.96
CA PHE A 66 8.15 1.49 1.04
C PHE A 66 6.62 1.39 1.12
N MET A 67 6.00 0.56 0.27
CA MET A 67 4.54 0.36 0.29
C MET A 67 4.05 -0.11 1.66
N ILE A 68 4.74 -1.10 2.25
CA ILE A 68 4.38 -1.68 3.55
C ILE A 68 4.63 -0.69 4.69
N ASP A 69 5.74 0.05 4.66
CA ASP A 69 6.05 1.07 5.67
C ASP A 69 4.98 2.17 5.68
N VAL A 70 4.54 2.62 4.50
CA VAL A 70 3.47 3.62 4.39
C VAL A 70 2.13 3.04 4.89
N LEU A 71 1.77 1.81 4.51
CA LEU A 71 0.55 1.16 5.02
C LEU A 71 0.56 1.00 6.55
N THR A 72 1.73 0.70 7.13
CA THR A 72 1.93 0.58 8.57
C THR A 72 1.74 1.92 9.27
N SER A 73 2.18 3.02 8.66
CA SER A 73 2.04 4.37 9.21
C SER A 73 0.58 4.84 9.31
N GLN A 74 -0.31 4.33 8.45
CA GLN A 74 -1.70 4.78 8.36
C GLN A 74 -2.59 4.27 9.51
N LYS A 75 -2.26 3.14 10.14
CA LYS A 75 -2.95 2.57 11.32
C LYS A 75 -4.47 2.46 11.20
N THR A 76 -5.00 2.37 9.99
CA THR A 76 -6.43 2.10 9.74
C THR A 76 -6.66 0.59 9.71
N VAL A 77 -7.90 0.15 10.00
CA VAL A 77 -8.24 -1.28 9.93
C VAL A 77 -7.92 -1.84 8.54
N LEU A 78 -8.33 -1.14 7.49
CA LEU A 78 -8.08 -1.54 6.11
C LEU A 78 -6.58 -1.58 5.78
N SER A 79 -5.80 -0.60 6.22
CA SER A 79 -4.35 -0.59 5.93
C SER A 79 -3.62 -1.72 6.65
N ILE A 80 -4.09 -2.13 7.83
CA ILE A 80 -3.53 -3.29 8.57
C ILE A 80 -3.86 -4.58 7.83
N GLU A 81 -5.12 -4.83 7.50
CA GLU A 81 -5.54 -6.05 6.78
C GLU A 81 -4.85 -6.16 5.41
N LEU A 82 -4.77 -5.04 4.68
CA LEU A 82 -4.11 -4.99 3.39
C LEU A 82 -2.60 -5.24 3.51
N LYS A 83 -1.95 -4.68 4.54
CA LYS A 83 -0.54 -4.93 4.85
C LYS A 83 -0.29 -6.42 5.07
N GLU A 84 -1.08 -7.06 5.94
CA GLU A 84 -0.93 -8.48 6.27
C GLU A 84 -1.09 -9.37 5.03
N ALA A 85 -2.15 -9.14 4.24
CA ALA A 85 -2.36 -9.89 3.00
C ALA A 85 -1.22 -9.72 1.98
N LEU A 86 -0.65 -8.51 1.89
CA LEU A 86 0.50 -8.23 1.02
C LEU A 86 1.77 -8.88 1.55
N LEU A 87 2.02 -8.85 2.86
CA LEU A 87 3.16 -9.50 3.50
C LEU A 87 3.16 -11.00 3.23
N ASP A 88 2.02 -11.66 3.43
CA ASP A 88 1.88 -13.09 3.16
C ASP A 88 2.17 -13.39 1.69
N ARG A 89 1.64 -12.57 0.79
CA ARG A 89 1.86 -12.75 -0.65
C ARG A 89 3.31 -12.52 -1.08
N ILE A 90 4.00 -11.57 -0.45
CA ILE A 90 5.42 -11.31 -0.68
C ILE A 90 6.24 -12.49 -0.17
N LYS A 91 5.98 -12.98 1.05
CA LYS A 91 6.67 -14.14 1.63
C LYS A 91 6.54 -15.39 0.76
N ASP A 92 5.35 -15.65 0.22
CA ASP A 92 5.10 -16.78 -0.68
C ASP A 92 5.88 -16.72 -1.99
N ARG A 93 6.19 -15.52 -2.48
CA ARG A 93 6.78 -15.29 -3.82
C ARG A 93 8.24 -14.88 -3.78
N ARG A 94 8.76 -14.47 -2.63
CA ARG A 94 10.16 -14.05 -2.47
C ARG A 94 11.08 -15.22 -2.74
N THR A 95 12.19 -14.94 -3.42
CA THR A 95 13.22 -15.94 -3.70
C THR A 95 14.53 -15.54 -3.03
N ILE A 96 15.44 -16.50 -2.86
CA ILE A 96 16.78 -16.28 -2.29
C ILE A 96 17.58 -15.18 -3.02
N TYR A 97 17.28 -14.92 -4.30
CA TYR A 97 17.97 -13.92 -5.09
C TYR A 97 17.72 -12.50 -4.59
N SER A 98 16.54 -12.23 -4.03
CA SER A 98 16.22 -10.94 -3.43
C SER A 98 17.18 -10.61 -2.28
N ASP A 99 17.46 -11.60 -1.43
CA ASP A 99 18.31 -11.42 -0.25
C ASP A 99 19.79 -11.30 -0.65
N VAL A 100 20.23 -12.10 -1.62
CA VAL A 100 21.60 -12.00 -2.18
C VAL A 100 21.83 -10.62 -2.79
N LEU A 101 20.89 -10.11 -3.59
CA LEU A 101 21.02 -8.80 -4.20
C LEU A 101 21.00 -7.68 -3.15
N GLN A 102 20.18 -7.81 -2.11
CA GLN A 102 20.16 -6.85 -1.01
C GLN A 102 21.51 -6.81 -0.28
N TYR A 103 22.10 -7.97 0.01
CA TYR A 103 23.44 -8.06 0.61
C TYR A 103 24.55 -7.50 -0.30
N LEU A 104 24.52 -7.81 -1.59
CA LEU A 104 25.50 -7.28 -2.55
C LEU A 104 25.41 -5.76 -2.67
N HIS A 105 24.20 -5.20 -2.60
CA HIS A 105 23.98 -3.76 -2.71
C HIS A 105 24.25 -3.02 -1.39
N ASN A 106 24.02 -3.67 -0.26
CA ASN A 106 24.42 -3.20 1.06
C ASN A 106 24.79 -4.38 1.99
N PRO A 107 26.08 -4.66 2.21
CA PRO A 107 26.52 -5.82 2.99
C PRO A 107 26.25 -5.67 4.49
N PHE A 108 25.97 -4.45 4.96
CA PHE A 108 25.58 -4.15 6.33
C PHE A 108 24.27 -3.35 6.31
N PRO A 109 23.12 -4.01 6.13
CA PRO A 109 21.85 -3.33 6.35
C PRO A 109 21.83 -2.85 7.79
N GLU A 110 21.65 -1.53 7.99
CA GLU A 110 21.34 -1.00 9.33
C GLU A 110 20.17 -1.82 9.88
N GLU A 111 20.22 -2.18 11.17
CA GLU A 111 19.13 -2.86 11.88
C GLU A 111 17.87 -1.99 11.81
N SER A 112 17.15 -2.04 10.70
CA SER A 112 15.93 -1.28 10.54
C SER A 112 14.90 -1.97 11.41
N SER A 113 14.43 -1.26 12.43
CA SER A 113 13.29 -1.58 13.30
C SER A 113 11.94 -1.70 12.56
N GLY A 114 11.97 -1.89 11.24
CA GLY A 114 10.83 -2.29 10.43
C GLY A 114 10.65 -3.79 10.52
N GLU A 115 9.39 -4.23 10.56
CA GLU A 115 9.00 -5.64 10.64
C GLU A 115 9.87 -6.49 9.70
N ASP A 116 10.54 -7.46 10.30
CA ASP A 116 11.33 -8.44 9.62
C ASP A 116 10.42 -9.22 8.63
N TYR A 117 10.66 -9.01 7.33
CA TYR A 117 9.92 -9.66 6.25
C TYR A 117 10.26 -11.15 6.09
N GLY A 118 11.11 -11.73 6.95
CA GLY A 118 11.63 -13.10 6.83
C GLY A 118 13.12 -13.16 6.53
N VAL A 119 13.87 -12.25 7.14
CA VAL A 119 15.32 -12.07 7.14
C VAL A 119 15.95 -13.30 7.79
N PHE A 120 16.70 -14.06 6.99
CA PHE A 120 17.41 -15.28 7.38
C PHE A 120 16.53 -16.41 7.94
N ASN A 121 15.95 -17.20 7.04
CA ASN A 121 15.72 -18.60 7.38
C ASN A 121 17.08 -19.27 7.60
N LYS A 122 17.45 -19.36 8.88
CA LYS A 122 18.49 -20.18 9.52
C LYS A 122 18.98 -21.30 8.61
N THR A 123 20.16 -21.12 8.01
CA THR A 123 20.97 -22.26 7.61
C THR A 123 21.41 -22.97 8.89
N SER A 124 20.78 -24.13 9.14
CA SER A 124 21.30 -25.14 10.06
C SER A 124 22.61 -25.71 9.55
#